data_AF-A0A4R6C8E6-F1
#
_entry.id   AF-A0A4R6C8E6-F1
#
_cell.length_a   1.000
_cell.length_b   1.000
_cell.length_c   1.000
_cell.angle_alpha   90.00
_cell.angle_beta   90.00
_cell.angle_gamma   90.00
#
_symmetry.space_group_name_H-M   'P 1'
#
loop_
_entity.id
_entity.type
_entity.pdbx_description
1 polymer ?
#
loop_
_entity_poly.entity_id
_entity_poly.type
_entity_poly.pdbx_seq_one_letter_code
_entity_poly.pdbx_strand_id
1 'polypeptide(L)'
;MKGNKYVYLSIFFVLLSIICNGYNPLMSMLFGSLKSIVLFTGVANCIMLIISIVMIDKGLKSELSSGVRKVAKVWPFVILIVILLQLLSILILFGILG
;
A
#
# COMPACT_ATOMS: atom_id res chain seq x y z
N MET A 1 0.59 -24.60 6.15
CA MET A 1 -0.15 -23.32 6.29
C MET A 1 0.72 -22.07 6.55
N LYS A 2 2.05 -22.10 6.39
CA LYS A 2 2.91 -20.90 6.60
C LYS A 2 2.70 -19.82 5.51
N GLY A 3 2.34 -20.22 4.28
CA GLY A 3 2.08 -19.33 3.14
C GLY A 3 0.96 -18.30 3.37
N ASN A 4 -0.11 -18.69 4.07
CA ASN A 4 -1.26 -17.82 4.33
C ASN A 4 -0.87 -16.57 5.14
N LYS A 5 0.06 -16.69 6.09
CA LYS A 5 0.49 -15.57 6.95
C LYS A 5 1.10 -14.42 6.14
N TYR A 6 1.85 -14.72 5.08
CA TYR A 6 2.44 -13.71 4.21
C TYR A 6 1.37 -12.92 3.44
N VAL A 7 0.30 -13.59 3.00
CA VAL A 7 -0.83 -12.91 2.34
C VAL A 7 -1.57 -11.99 3.32
N TYR A 8 -1.84 -12.44 4.55
CA TYR A 8 -2.43 -11.58 5.58
C TYR A 8 -1.55 -10.38 5.92
N LEU A 9 -0.23 -10.57 5.99
CA LEU A 9 0.70 -9.48 6.26
C LEU A 9 0.71 -8.45 5.10
N SER A 10 0.66 -8.91 3.85
CA SER A 10 0.51 -8.00 2.71
C SER A 10 -0.81 -7.21 2.77
N ILE A 11 -1.93 -7.88 3.04
CA ILE A 11 -3.22 -7.18 3.22
C ILE A 11 -3.09 -6.09 4.29
N PHE A 12 -2.44 -6.40 5.40
CA PHE A 12 -2.18 -5.44 6.47
C PHE A 12 -1.33 -4.25 6.01
N PHE A 13 -0.24 -4.47 5.29
CA PHE A 13 0.60 -3.38 4.76
C PHE A 13 -0.13 -2.50 3.74
N VAL A 14 -0.99 -3.08 2.90
CA VAL A 14 -1.82 -2.30 1.97
C VAL A 14 -2.81 -1.41 2.74
N LEU A 15 -3.48 -1.96 3.76
CA LEU A 15 -4.37 -1.18 4.62
C LEU A 15 -3.63 -0.05 5.35
N LEU A 16 -2.46 -0.35 5.89
CA LEU A 16 -1.60 0.63 6.55
C LEU A 16 -1.20 1.75 5.57
N SER A 17 -0.93 1.38 4.32
CA SER A 17 -0.58 2.32 3.26
C SER A 17 -1.73 3.27 2.90
N ILE A 18 -2.97 2.75 2.86
CA ILE A 18 -4.17 3.57 2.64
C ILE A 18 -4.38 4.55 3.81
N ILE A 19 -4.17 4.10 5.05
CA ILE A 19 -4.28 4.97 6.24
C ILE A 19 -3.19 6.05 6.24
N CYS A 20 -1.99 5.72 5.77
CA CYS A 20 -0.90 6.67 5.62
C CYS A 20 -1.04 7.56 4.38
N ASN A 21 -2.20 7.64 3.72
CA ASN A 21 -2.38 8.57 2.60
C ASN A 21 -2.38 10.03 3.09
N GLY A 22 -1.78 10.94 2.31
CA GLY A 22 -1.60 12.36 2.66
C GLY A 22 -2.90 13.16 2.82
N TYR A 23 -4.03 12.61 2.37
CA TYR A 23 -5.37 13.15 2.64
C TYR A 23 -5.93 12.81 4.03
N ASN A 24 -5.29 11.92 4.79
CA ASN A 24 -5.78 11.53 6.10
C ASN A 24 -5.45 12.61 7.16
N PRO A 25 -6.44 13.14 7.91
CA PRO A 25 -6.21 14.18 8.92
C PRO A 25 -5.18 13.81 10.00
N LEU A 26 -4.98 12.52 10.28
CA LEU A 26 -3.94 12.05 11.20
C LEU A 26 -2.52 12.44 10.75
N MET A 27 -2.22 12.39 9.46
CA MET A 27 -0.92 12.80 8.95
C MET A 27 -0.75 14.32 8.93
N SER A 28 -1.86 15.05 8.74
CA SER A 28 -1.89 16.52 8.86
C SER A 28 -1.62 17.00 10.29
N MET A 29 -2.03 16.21 11.29
CA MET A 29 -1.78 16.50 12.70
C MET A 29 -0.31 16.19 13.11
N LEU A 30 0.30 15.17 12.50
CA LEU A 30 1.69 14.77 12.75
C LEU A 30 2.72 15.65 12.02
N PHE A 31 2.37 16.16 10.84
CA PHE A 31 3.25 16.98 10.02
C PHE A 31 2.56 18.29 9.67
N GLY A 32 2.99 19.39 10.30
CA GLY A 32 2.40 20.72 10.13
C GLY A 32 2.59 21.36 8.73
N SER A 33 3.21 20.67 7.77
CA SER A 33 3.41 21.17 6.41
C SER A 33 2.97 20.14 5.36
N LEU A 34 2.14 20.59 4.40
CA LEU A 34 1.63 19.78 3.29
C LEU A 34 2.76 19.09 2.52
N LYS A 35 3.89 19.78 2.30
CA LYS A 35 5.04 19.21 1.57
C LYS A 35 5.70 18.05 2.34
N SER A 36 5.83 18.17 3.67
CA SER A 36 6.39 17.09 4.50
C SER A 36 5.47 15.88 4.59
N ILE A 37 4.14 16.10 4.63
CA ILE A 37 3.16 15.02 4.59
C ILE A 37 3.34 14.22 3.30
N VAL A 38 3.40 14.89 2.14
CA VAL A 38 3.48 14.20 0.84
C VAL A 38 4.78 13.41 0.71
N LEU A 39 5.91 13.99 1.12
CA LEU A 39 7.20 13.28 1.09
C LEU A 39 7.18 12.06 2.01
N PHE A 40 6.71 12.21 3.25
CA PHE A 40 6.65 11.11 4.20
C PHE A 40 5.69 10.01 3.75
N THR A 41 4.46 10.38 3.39
CA THR A 41 3.42 9.44 2.96
C THR A 41 3.78 8.76 1.64
N GLY A 42 4.40 9.47 0.69
CA GLY A 42 4.91 8.90 -0.55
C GLY A 42 6.02 7.87 -0.33
N VAL A 43 7.04 8.21 0.46
CA VAL A 43 8.18 7.30 0.75
C VAL A 43 7.72 6.10 1.59
N ALA A 44 6.94 6.35 2.65
CA ALA A 44 6.42 5.30 3.51
C ALA A 44 5.49 4.34 2.74
N ASN A 45 4.57 4.86 1.92
CA ASN A 45 3.70 4.03 1.09
C ASN A 45 4.48 3.23 0.06
N CYS A 46 5.52 3.81 -0.55
CA CYS A 46 6.38 3.07 -1.47
C CYS A 46 7.03 1.86 -0.79
N ILE A 47 7.59 2.04 0.41
CA ILE A 47 8.19 0.95 1.21
C ILE A 47 7.15 -0.12 1.58
N MET A 48 5.98 0.29 2.08
CA MET A 48 4.91 -0.65 2.45
C MET A 48 4.40 -1.46 1.26
N LEU A 49 4.26 -0.84 0.10
CA LEU A 49 3.79 -1.49 -1.12
C LEU A 49 4.84 -2.48 -1.67
N ILE A 50 6.13 -2.13 -1.65
CA ILE A 50 7.22 -3.04 -2.01
C ILE A 50 7.20 -4.28 -1.11
N ILE A 51 7.11 -4.09 0.21
CA ILE A 51 7.04 -5.20 1.17
C ILE A 51 5.82 -6.08 0.88
N SER A 52 4.67 -5.47 0.58
CA SER A 52 3.45 -6.18 0.20
C SER A 52 3.60 -7.04 -1.05
N ILE A 53 4.21 -6.50 -2.12
CA ILE A 53 4.45 -7.25 -3.37
C ILE A 53 5.35 -8.45 -3.10
N VAL A 54 6.44 -8.26 -2.36
CA VAL A 54 7.37 -9.34 -2.00
C VAL A 54 6.67 -10.43 -1.17
N MET A 55 5.78 -10.04 -0.26
CA MET A 55 5.03 -10.98 0.58
C MET A 55 3.96 -11.75 -0.20
N ILE A 56 3.26 -11.11 -1.14
CA ILE A 56 2.35 -11.80 -2.07
C ILE A 56 3.11 -12.79 -2.95
N ASP A 57 4.23 -12.38 -3.54
CA ASP A 57 5.00 -13.24 -4.45
C ASP A 57 5.54 -14.46 -3.72
N LYS A 58 6.10 -14.27 -2.52
CA LYS A 58 6.48 -15.38 -1.61
C LYS A 58 5.28 -16.22 -1.20
N GLY A 59 4.13 -15.60 -0.96
CA GLY A 59 2.86 -16.28 -0.70
C GLY A 59 2.49 -17.21 -1.84
N LEU A 60 2.34 -16.71 -3.07
CA LEU A 60 1.98 -17.47 -4.27
C LEU A 60 2.89 -18.67 -4.56
N LYS A 61 4.19 -18.54 -4.26
CA LYS A 61 5.19 -19.62 -4.41
C LYS A 61 5.10 -20.69 -3.32
N SER A 62 4.39 -20.44 -2.21
CA SER A 62 4.18 -21.38 -1.11
C SER A 62 2.86 -22.15 -1.25
N GLU A 63 2.72 -23.26 -0.52
CA GLU A 63 1.41 -23.91 -0.37
C GLU A 63 0.40 -22.99 0.32
N LEU A 64 -0.65 -22.62 -0.42
CA LEU A 64 -1.78 -21.82 0.04
C LEU A 64 -3.06 -22.66 0.02
N SER A 65 -3.95 -22.35 0.95
CA SER A 65 -5.34 -22.81 0.85
C SER A 65 -5.99 -22.27 -0.44
N SER A 66 -6.84 -23.08 -1.07
CA SER A 66 -7.47 -22.77 -2.37
C SER A 66 -8.19 -21.43 -2.40
N GLY A 67 -8.83 -21.03 -1.28
CA GLY A 67 -9.47 -19.72 -1.13
C GLY A 67 -8.47 -18.56 -1.09
N VAL A 68 -7.39 -18.70 -0.31
CA VAL A 68 -6.34 -17.67 -0.17
C VAL A 68 -5.56 -17.52 -1.47
N ARG A 69 -5.38 -18.60 -2.24
CA ARG A 69 -4.71 -18.56 -3.54
C ARG A 69 -5.46 -17.70 -4.57
N LYS A 70 -6.81 -17.73 -4.56
CA LYS A 70 -7.62 -16.84 -5.41
C LYS A 70 -7.41 -15.38 -5.04
N VAL A 71 -7.45 -15.05 -3.74
CA VAL A 71 -7.22 -13.69 -3.25
C VAL A 71 -5.80 -13.23 -3.60
N ALA A 72 -4.78 -14.05 -3.34
CA ALA A 72 -3.39 -13.73 -3.61
C ALA A 72 -3.11 -13.46 -5.10
N LYS A 73 -3.85 -14.10 -6.03
CA LYS A 73 -3.75 -13.81 -7.47
C LYS A 73 -4.31 -12.43 -7.85
N VAL A 74 -5.36 -11.96 -7.17
CA VAL A 74 -6.00 -10.67 -7.44
C VAL A 74 -5.32 -9.54 -6.67
N TRP A 75 -4.66 -9.86 -5.55
CA TRP A 75 -4.00 -8.89 -4.68
C TRP A 75 -2.95 -7.97 -5.37
N PRO A 76 -2.15 -8.44 -6.35
CA PRO A 76 -1.28 -7.58 -7.15
C PRO A 76 -2.02 -6.44 -7.86
N PHE A 77 -3.24 -6.69 -8.36
CA PHE A 77 -4.05 -5.66 -9.01
C PHE A 77 -4.54 -4.61 -8.01
N VAL A 78 -4.89 -5.04 -6.78
CA VAL A 78 -5.26 -4.11 -5.70
C VAL A 78 -4.08 -3.20 -5.35
N ILE A 79 -2.88 -3.76 -5.21
CA ILE A 79 -1.66 -2.97 -4.98
C ILE A 79 -1.43 -1.97 -6.12
N LEU A 80 -1.61 -2.40 -7.37
CA LEU A 80 -1.47 -1.52 -8.53
C LEU A 80 -2.43 -0.32 -8.44
N ILE A 81 -3.70 -0.55 -8.09
CA ILE A 81 -4.69 0.51 -7.90
C ILE A 81 -4.26 1.47 -6.78
N VAL A 82 -3.74 0.95 -5.66
CA VAL A 82 -3.26 1.77 -4.55
C VAL A 82 -2.05 2.62 -4.97
N ILE A 83 -1.12 2.08 -5.76
CA ILE A 83 -0.01 2.85 -6.33
C ILE A 83 -0.52 3.99 -7.21
N LEU A 84 -1.51 3.73 -8.08
CA LEU A 84 -2.10 4.75 -8.95
C LEU A 84 -2.79 5.85 -8.15
N LEU A 85 -3.56 5.49 -7.11
CA LEU A 85 -4.21 6.47 -6.22
C LEU A 85 -3.18 7.30 -5.44
N GLN A 86 -2.06 6.69 -5.03
CA GLN A 86 -0.98 7.40 -4.36
C GLN A 86 -0.32 8.40 -5.30
N LEU A 87 -0.01 8.00 -6.54
CA LEU A 87 0.54 8.88 -7.57
C LEU A 87 -0.40 10.05 -7.87
N LEU A 88 -1.69 9.77 -8.05
CA LEU A 88 -2.70 10.80 -8.27
C LEU A 88 -2.77 11.78 -7.09
N SER A 89 -2.74 11.27 -5.85
CA SER A 89 -2.76 12.08 -4.64
C SER A 89 -1.55 13.01 -4.58
N ILE A 90 -0.35 12.50 -4.94
CA ILE A 90 0.89 13.30 -5.01
C ILE A 90 0.77 14.38 -6.10
N LEU A 91 0.30 14.04 -7.30
CA LEU A 91 0.10 14.98 -8.41
C LEU A 91 -0.83 16.14 -8.05
N ILE A 92 -1.95 15.85 -7.38
CA ILE A 92 -2.91 16.86 -6.91
C ILE A 92 -2.28 17.73 -5.81
N LEU A 93 -1.60 17.13 -4.83
CA LEU A 93 -0.98 17.88 -3.72
C LEU A 93 0.20 18.77 -4.14
N PHE A 94 0.93 18.38 -5.20
CA PHE A 94 1.96 19.24 -5.79
C PHE A 94 1.40 20.37 -6.66
N GLY A 95 0.07 20.42 -6.87
CA GLY A 95 -0.56 21.44 -7.71
C GLY A 95 -0.25 21.27 -9.20
N ILE A 96 0.11 20.06 -9.64
CA ILE A 96 0.36 19.78 -11.07
C ILE A 96 -0.99 19.62 -11.81
N LEU A 97 -2.02 19.15 -11.10
CA LEU A 97 -3.39 18.96 -11.61
C LEU A 97 -4.39 19.99 -11.03
N GLY A 98 -3.92 21.00 -10.29
CA GLY A 98 -4.74 22.01 -9.62
C GLY A 98 -4.50 23.40 -10.15
#